data_AF-A0A6A7A6G4-F1
#
_entry.id   AF-A0A6A7A6G4-F1
#
_cell.length_a   1.000
_cell.length_b   1.000
_cell.length_c   1.000
_cell.angle_alpha   90.00
_cell.angle_beta   90.00
_cell.angle_gamma   90.00
#
_symmetry.space_group_name_H-M   'P 1'
#
loop_
_entity.id
_entity.type
_entity.pdbx_description
1 polymer ?
#
loop_
_entity_poly.entity_id
_entity_poly.type
_entity_poly.pdbx_seq_one_letter_code
_entity_poly.pdbx_strand_id
1 'polypeptide(L)'
;MFNVTFRIGQKGGSRKIGNTTVNTISTQLKSHICNVTGGIVEYKVQLSSQTVKLASNRSEDRFLQDQTLPGPGIDGHHSTIGGFQYAASYLFTSSAIYDFHGAKSWTTFAGSLANEMVGENETFSDPMDGMLDKMREIAFRTAVRAGRDRANVTDAAQSVNFHGSGTHAIYVTHTGFMVAAAALSIASIVAIAVLFYGWWELGRSVYYTPLDIAKAFDAPLLAPLGSNLDLSRTGNLKPVAAEKVRYGEQVIDHASKTQYVGGNREHGRRRLVMGLSSDIKRPRAGQVYGN
;
A
#
# COMPACT_ATOMS: atom_id res chain seq x y z
N MET A 1 34.17 -14.96 36.65
CA MET A 1 35.27 -14.66 35.71
C MET A 1 35.57 -15.93 34.93
N PHE A 2 35.74 -15.85 33.62
CA PHE A 2 36.22 -16.97 32.81
C PHE A 2 37.19 -16.44 31.74
N ASN A 3 38.08 -17.31 31.27
CA ASN A 3 39.15 -16.92 30.37
C ASN A 3 38.80 -17.35 28.96
N VAL A 4 38.94 -16.41 28.03
CA VAL A 4 38.88 -16.69 26.59
C VAL A 4 40.32 -16.78 26.12
N THR A 5 40.70 -17.95 25.60
CA THR A 5 42.07 -18.18 25.13
C THR A 5 42.05 -18.54 23.65
N PHE A 6 42.87 -17.86 22.88
CA PHE A 6 43.12 -18.19 21.49
C PHE A 6 44.62 -18.38 21.26
N ARG A 7 44.99 -19.33 20.40
CA ARG A 7 46.37 -19.72 20.11
C ARG A 7 46.53 -20.00 18.61
N ILE A 8 47.46 -19.31 17.94
CA ILE A 8 47.86 -19.60 16.54
C ILE A 8 49.34 -19.96 16.52
N GLY A 9 49.70 -21.04 15.85
CA GLY A 9 51.08 -21.25 15.38
C GLY A 9 51.27 -20.56 14.03
N GLN A 10 52.08 -19.50 13.95
CA GLN A 10 52.41 -18.83 12.68
C GLN A 10 53.72 -19.36 12.10
N LYS A 11 53.85 -19.42 10.77
CA LYS A 11 55.04 -19.90 10.04
C LYS A 11 55.78 -18.76 9.34
N GLY A 12 57.10 -18.69 9.58
CA GLY A 12 58.10 -18.39 8.54
C GLY A 12 58.74 -17.00 8.53
N GLY A 13 60.01 -16.94 8.96
CA GLY A 13 60.96 -15.90 8.58
C GLY A 13 62.13 -16.50 7.81
N SER A 14 62.58 -15.86 6.73
CA SER A 14 63.73 -16.29 5.94
C SER A 14 65.02 -15.76 6.57
N ARG A 15 66.00 -16.64 6.86
CA ARG A 15 67.34 -16.23 7.28
C ARG A 15 68.33 -16.49 6.16
N LYS A 16 68.99 -15.44 5.66
CA LYS A 16 70.11 -15.59 4.72
C LYS A 16 71.34 -16.08 5.47
N ILE A 17 71.91 -17.20 5.04
CA ILE A 17 73.23 -17.69 5.49
C ILE A 17 74.10 -17.75 4.24
N GLY A 18 74.94 -16.74 4.04
CA GLY A 18 75.71 -16.56 2.79
C GLY A 18 74.83 -16.27 1.58
N ASN A 19 75.13 -16.87 0.42
CA ASN A 19 74.32 -16.76 -0.81
C ASN A 19 73.10 -17.69 -0.83
N THR A 20 72.89 -18.48 0.22
CA THR A 20 71.82 -19.47 0.30
C THR A 20 70.74 -18.98 1.27
N THR A 21 69.52 -18.82 0.78
CA THR A 21 68.35 -18.57 1.62
C THR A 21 67.92 -19.89 2.26
N VAL A 22 68.16 -20.03 3.56
CA VAL A 22 67.67 -21.17 4.34
C VAL A 22 66.32 -20.77 4.95
N ASN A 23 65.25 -21.41 4.50
CA ASN A 23 63.92 -21.24 5.10
C ASN A 23 63.90 -21.97 6.45
N THR A 24 64.26 -21.26 7.52
CA THR A 24 64.16 -21.80 8.87
C THR A 24 62.69 -21.72 9.30
N ILE A 25 62.06 -22.87 9.56
CA ILE A 25 60.69 -22.92 10.10
C ILE A 25 60.78 -22.59 11.59
N SER A 26 60.78 -21.29 11.92
CA SER A 26 60.48 -20.84 13.28
C SER A 26 58.97 -20.65 13.36
N THR A 27 58.31 -21.50 14.15
CA THR A 27 56.91 -21.34 14.50
C THR A 27 56.81 -20.51 15.78
N GLN A 28 56.19 -19.33 15.69
CA GLN A 28 55.85 -18.56 16.90
C GLN A 28 54.39 -18.82 17.24
N LEU A 29 54.15 -19.36 18.43
CA LEU A 29 52.81 -19.50 18.98
C LEU A 29 52.38 -18.15 19.54
N LYS A 30 51.46 -17.46 18.86
CA LYS A 30 50.81 -16.27 19.40
C LYS A 30 49.60 -16.72 20.20
N SER A 31 49.60 -16.41 21.50
CA SER A 31 48.46 -16.67 22.37
C SER A 31 47.90 -15.37 22.91
N HIS A 32 46.58 -15.21 22.85
CA HIS A 32 45.88 -14.06 23.41
C HIS A 32 44.88 -14.58 24.44
N ILE A 33 45.03 -14.12 25.68
CA ILE A 33 44.16 -14.51 26.80
C ILE A 33 43.46 -13.25 27.28
N CYS A 34 42.13 -13.26 27.24
CA CYS A 34 41.29 -12.20 27.76
C CYS A 34 40.47 -12.75 28.92
N ASN A 35 40.50 -12.02 30.04
CA ASN A 35 39.71 -12.36 31.21
C ASN A 35 38.41 -11.56 31.20
N VAL A 36 37.27 -12.26 31.18
CA VAL A 36 35.96 -11.62 31.10
C VAL A 36 35.27 -11.70 32.47
N THR A 37 34.82 -10.54 32.96
CA THR A 37 34.06 -10.39 34.20
C THR A 37 32.64 -9.94 33.91
N GLY A 38 31.74 -10.17 34.86
CA GLY A 38 30.37 -9.66 34.78
C GLY A 38 30.33 -8.18 35.08
N GLY A 39 29.47 -7.44 34.39
CA GLY A 39 29.31 -6.01 34.60
C GLY A 39 27.99 -5.49 34.04
N ILE A 40 27.59 -4.32 34.55
CA ILE A 40 26.47 -3.54 34.04
C ILE A 40 27.02 -2.60 32.97
N VAL A 41 26.46 -2.69 31.78
CA VAL A 41 26.91 -1.96 30.58
C VAL A 41 25.70 -1.31 29.93
N GLU A 42 25.89 -0.07 29.49
CA GLU A 42 24.92 0.66 28.69
C GLU A 42 25.22 0.47 27.19
N TYR A 43 24.24 -0.10 26.49
CA TYR A 43 24.32 -0.37 25.06
C TYR A 43 23.47 0.63 24.27
N LYS A 44 24.01 1.13 23.16
CA LYS A 44 23.20 1.84 22.17
C LYS A 44 22.47 0.83 21.29
N VAL A 45 21.14 0.90 21.27
CA VAL A 45 20.29 -0.05 20.56
C VAL A 45 19.41 0.65 19.53
N GLN A 46 19.12 -0.06 18.45
CA GLN A 46 18.14 0.35 17.45
C GLN A 46 16.91 -0.55 17.55
N LEU A 47 15.76 0.08 17.69
CA LEU A 47 14.45 -0.58 17.71
C LEU A 47 13.86 -0.52 16.31
N SER A 48 13.53 -1.68 15.75
CA SER A 48 12.86 -1.79 14.46
C SER A 48 11.67 -2.73 14.60
N SER A 49 10.47 -2.15 14.68
CA SER A 49 9.17 -2.81 14.88
C SER A 49 9.16 -3.78 16.06
N GLN A 50 9.59 -5.02 15.85
CA GLN A 50 9.60 -6.11 16.84
C GLN A 50 11.00 -6.62 17.17
N THR A 51 12.04 -6.00 16.63
CA THR A 51 13.43 -6.44 16.80
C THR A 51 14.25 -5.35 17.47
N VAL A 52 15.11 -5.79 18.38
CA VAL A 52 16.11 -4.92 19.02
C VAL A 52 17.48 -5.39 18.54
N LYS A 53 18.28 -4.46 18.02
CA LYS A 53 19.65 -4.72 17.56
C LYS A 53 20.61 -3.76 18.24
N LEU A 54 21.85 -4.21 18.43
CA LEU A 54 22.94 -3.32 18.83
C LEU A 54 23.24 -2.37 17.66
N ALA A 55 23.31 -1.07 17.94
CA ALA A 55 23.52 -0.01 16.93
C ALA A 55 24.96 0.51 16.89
N SER A 56 25.79 0.09 17.84
CA SER A 56 27.12 0.65 18.08
C SER A 56 28.20 -0.41 18.18
N ASN A 57 29.46 -0.01 18.00
CA ASN A 57 30.62 -0.87 18.22
C ASN A 57 30.91 -1.05 19.71
N ARG A 58 31.62 -2.12 20.07
CA ARG A 58 32.00 -2.43 21.46
C ARG A 58 32.75 -1.29 22.14
N SER A 59 33.52 -0.51 21.39
CA SER A 59 34.27 0.66 21.89
C SER A 59 33.38 1.83 22.33
N GLU A 60 32.13 1.88 21.90
CA GLU A 60 31.19 2.93 22.26
C GLU A 60 30.29 2.58 23.45
N ASP A 61 30.36 1.33 23.93
CA ASP A 61 29.61 0.91 25.09
C ASP A 61 30.16 1.56 26.35
N ARG A 62 29.25 2.03 27.20
CA ARG A 62 29.63 2.63 28.49
C ARG A 62 29.51 1.60 29.59
N PHE A 63 30.65 1.25 30.17
CA PHE A 63 30.70 0.43 31.38
C PHE A 63 30.24 1.27 32.59
N LEU A 64 29.30 0.73 33.37
CA LEU A 64 28.74 1.41 34.54
C LEU A 64 29.31 0.85 35.85
N GLN A 65 29.22 -0.47 36.04
CA GLN A 65 29.58 -1.09 37.31
C GLN A 65 30.01 -2.56 37.14
N ASP A 66 30.96 -3.01 37.96
CA ASP A 66 31.30 -4.42 38.06
C ASP A 66 30.19 -5.21 38.78
N GLN A 67 29.78 -6.32 38.18
CA GLN A 67 28.83 -7.25 38.77
C GLN A 67 29.57 -8.54 39.14
N THR A 68 29.68 -8.80 40.44
CA THR A 68 30.28 -10.06 40.90
C THR A 68 29.30 -11.20 40.62
N LEU A 69 29.64 -12.03 39.64
CA LEU A 69 28.88 -13.23 39.31
C LEU A 69 29.57 -14.45 39.94
N PRO A 70 28.80 -15.37 40.59
CA PRO A 70 29.36 -16.58 41.16
C PRO A 70 30.09 -17.38 40.07
N GLY A 71 31.27 -17.91 40.40
CA GLY A 71 32.12 -18.63 39.46
C GLY A 71 31.46 -19.88 38.87
N PRO A 72 32.05 -20.44 37.79
CA PRO A 72 31.65 -21.75 37.30
C PRO A 72 32.11 -22.83 38.29
N GLY A 73 31.20 -23.68 38.76
CA GLY A 73 31.56 -24.89 39.52
C GLY A 73 31.34 -24.86 41.04
N ILE A 74 30.42 -24.04 41.56
CA ILE A 74 29.94 -24.23 42.95
C ILE A 74 28.80 -25.25 42.89
N ASP A 75 29.04 -26.46 43.42
CA ASP A 75 28.03 -27.53 43.45
C ASP A 75 26.71 -27.06 44.07
N GLY A 76 25.59 -27.39 43.41
CA GLY A 76 24.24 -27.05 43.88
C GLY A 76 23.74 -25.65 43.49
N HIS A 77 24.55 -24.81 42.82
CA HIS A 77 24.14 -23.47 42.39
C HIS A 77 24.19 -23.30 40.87
N HIS A 78 23.07 -22.86 40.28
CA HIS A 78 23.03 -22.47 38.88
C HIS A 78 23.89 -21.20 38.67
N SER A 79 24.99 -21.34 37.93
CA SER A 79 25.91 -20.25 37.65
C SER A 79 25.61 -19.64 36.28
N THR A 80 25.26 -18.35 36.25
CA THR A 80 25.03 -17.62 34.99
C THR A 80 26.31 -17.55 34.16
N ILE A 81 27.47 -17.37 34.80
CA ILE A 81 28.76 -17.33 34.11
C ILE A 81 29.13 -18.69 33.52
N GLY A 82 28.72 -19.80 34.16
CA GLY A 82 28.90 -21.14 33.61
C GLY A 82 28.14 -21.36 32.31
N GLY A 83 26.92 -20.79 32.20
CA GLY A 83 26.15 -20.81 30.95
C GLY A 83 26.83 -20.03 29.82
N PHE A 84 27.37 -18.85 30.12
CA PHE A 84 28.15 -18.06 29.15
C PHE A 84 29.43 -18.76 28.73
N GLN A 85 30.14 -19.39 29.67
CA GLN A 85 31.33 -20.18 29.36
C GLN A 85 31.00 -21.38 28.46
N TYR A 86 29.92 -22.10 28.75
CA TYR A 86 29.45 -23.20 27.90
C TYR A 86 29.10 -22.71 26.49
N ALA A 87 28.32 -21.63 26.38
CA ALA A 87 27.97 -21.04 25.08
C ALA A 87 29.21 -20.57 24.30
N ALA A 88 30.16 -19.91 24.96
CA ALA A 88 31.41 -19.50 24.35
C ALA A 88 32.23 -20.71 23.85
N SER A 89 32.34 -21.76 24.67
CA SER A 89 33.03 -22.98 24.27
C SER A 89 32.35 -23.64 23.07
N TYR A 90 31.01 -23.68 23.05
CA TYR A 90 30.25 -24.27 21.96
C TYR A 90 30.41 -23.50 20.64
N LEU A 91 30.48 -22.17 20.70
CA LEU A 91 30.54 -21.32 19.51
C LEU A 91 31.95 -21.13 18.95
N PHE A 92 32.96 -21.10 19.82
CA PHE A 92 34.31 -20.69 19.43
C PHE A 92 35.37 -21.79 19.53
N THR A 93 35.05 -22.95 20.11
CA THR A 93 35.97 -24.09 20.08
C THR A 93 36.18 -24.51 18.63
N SER A 94 37.39 -24.27 18.16
CA SER A 94 37.80 -24.60 16.80
C SER A 94 39.28 -24.96 16.79
N SER A 95 39.68 -25.77 15.82
CA SER A 95 41.07 -26.12 15.59
C SER A 95 41.39 -26.08 14.10
N ALA A 96 42.59 -25.61 13.78
CA ALA A 96 43.18 -25.74 12.46
C ALA A 96 44.49 -26.49 12.61
N ILE A 97 44.60 -27.62 11.92
CA ILE A 97 45.80 -28.45 11.92
C ILE A 97 46.44 -28.30 10.54
N TYR A 98 47.69 -27.83 10.54
CA TYR A 98 48.51 -27.72 9.35
C TYR A 98 49.51 -28.87 9.34
N ASP A 99 49.34 -29.81 8.41
CA ASP A 99 50.27 -30.92 8.25
C ASP A 99 51.16 -30.69 7.04
N PHE A 100 52.47 -30.76 7.27
CA PHE A 100 53.49 -30.58 6.24
C PHE A 100 54.21 -31.90 5.97
N HIS A 101 53.97 -32.49 4.80
CA HIS A 101 54.61 -33.71 4.32
C HIS A 101 55.50 -33.41 3.10
N GLY A 102 56.63 -32.75 3.34
CA GLY A 102 57.62 -32.45 2.30
C GLY A 102 57.07 -31.52 1.22
N ALA A 103 56.85 -32.01 0.00
CA ALA A 103 56.31 -31.21 -1.11
C ALA A 103 54.77 -31.09 -1.12
N LYS A 104 54.07 -31.74 -0.18
CA LYS A 104 52.61 -31.68 -0.03
C LYS A 104 52.25 -31.15 1.35
N SER A 105 51.31 -30.22 1.42
CA SER A 105 50.67 -29.76 2.65
C SER A 105 49.16 -29.98 2.55
N TRP A 106 48.52 -30.21 3.70
CA TRP A 106 47.08 -30.13 3.81
C TRP A 106 46.71 -29.45 5.13
N THR A 107 45.54 -28.80 5.12
CA THR A 107 44.98 -28.13 6.29
C THR A 107 43.64 -28.76 6.64
N THR A 108 43.51 -29.21 7.87
CA THR A 108 42.24 -29.72 8.40
C THR A 108 41.67 -28.70 9.36
N PHE A 109 40.44 -28.25 9.09
CA PHE A 109 39.70 -27.33 9.93
C PHE A 109 38.62 -28.10 10.69
N ALA A 110 38.47 -27.82 11.98
CA ALA A 110 37.37 -28.25 12.81
C ALA A 110 36.74 -27.05 13.51
N GLY A 111 35.41 -26.94 13.44
CA GLY A 111 34.67 -25.77 13.94
C GLY A 111 34.60 -24.61 12.94
N SER A 112 33.69 -23.67 13.19
CA SER A 112 33.39 -22.56 12.28
C SER A 112 34.41 -21.43 12.33
N LEU A 113 34.91 -21.10 13.52
CA LEU A 113 35.81 -19.96 13.74
C LEU A 113 37.14 -20.13 12.99
N ALA A 114 37.73 -21.32 13.00
CA ALA A 114 38.97 -21.60 12.27
C ALA A 114 38.82 -21.42 10.75
N ASN A 115 37.63 -21.70 10.20
CA ASN A 115 37.34 -21.52 8.78
C ASN A 115 37.08 -20.05 8.41
N GLU A 116 36.46 -19.27 9.30
CA GLU A 116 36.21 -17.84 9.09
C GLU A 116 37.50 -17.00 9.15
N MET A 117 38.48 -17.44 9.95
CA MET A 117 39.69 -16.66 10.24
C MET A 117 40.85 -16.95 9.30
N VAL A 118 40.68 -17.85 8.32
CA VAL A 118 41.71 -18.18 7.35
C VAL A 118 41.77 -17.09 6.27
N GLY A 119 42.93 -16.45 6.12
CA GLY A 119 43.18 -15.46 5.07
C GLY A 119 43.72 -16.05 3.78
N GLU A 120 43.90 -15.22 2.76
CA GLU A 120 44.32 -15.60 1.40
C GLU A 120 45.73 -16.22 1.28
N ASN A 121 46.51 -16.26 2.37
CA ASN A 121 47.89 -16.79 2.40
C ASN A 121 48.10 -17.86 3.51
N GLU A 122 47.07 -18.63 3.86
CA GLU A 122 47.09 -19.57 5.00
C GLU A 122 47.43 -18.89 6.35
N THR A 123 47.28 -17.57 6.43
CA THR A 123 47.49 -16.78 7.64
C THR A 123 46.20 -16.71 8.44
N PHE A 124 46.29 -17.00 9.74
CA PHE A 124 45.17 -16.82 10.67
C PHE A 124 45.21 -15.43 11.30
N SER A 125 44.08 -14.71 11.25
CA SER A 125 43.90 -13.44 11.97
C SER A 125 43.51 -13.71 13.43
N ASP A 126 43.74 -12.74 14.32
CA ASP A 126 43.29 -12.83 15.72
C ASP A 126 41.76 -12.69 15.79
N PRO A 127 41.00 -13.74 16.19
CA PRO A 127 39.55 -13.71 16.30
C PRO A 127 39.06 -13.05 17.58
N MET A 128 39.93 -12.62 18.49
CA MET A 128 39.53 -12.15 19.82
C MET A 128 38.44 -11.08 19.75
N ASP A 129 38.59 -10.09 18.86
CA ASP A 129 37.58 -9.03 18.71
C ASP A 129 36.24 -9.57 18.23
N GLY A 130 36.24 -10.46 17.24
CA GLY A 130 35.02 -11.12 16.76
C GLY A 130 34.35 -11.98 17.82
N MET A 131 35.13 -12.72 18.60
CA MET A 131 34.62 -13.52 19.72
C MET A 131 33.97 -12.63 20.79
N LEU A 132 34.61 -11.51 21.14
CA LEU A 132 34.07 -10.55 22.12
C LEU A 132 32.79 -9.88 21.61
N ASP A 133 32.71 -9.52 20.33
CA ASP A 133 31.52 -8.92 19.74
C ASP A 133 30.33 -9.89 19.70
N LYS A 134 30.57 -11.17 19.40
CA LYS A 134 29.53 -12.21 19.46
C LYS A 134 29.09 -12.48 20.89
N MET A 135 30.01 -12.51 21.86
CA MET A 135 29.66 -12.64 23.28
C MET A 135 28.86 -11.45 23.79
N ARG A 136 29.22 -10.23 23.38
CA ARG A 136 28.46 -9.01 23.65
C ARG A 136 27.03 -9.11 23.11
N GLU A 137 26.85 -9.59 21.87
CA GLU A 137 25.52 -9.79 21.30
C GLU A 137 24.70 -10.83 22.07
N ILE A 138 25.31 -11.94 22.49
CA ILE A 138 24.63 -12.97 23.30
C ILE A 138 24.25 -12.42 24.68
N ALA A 139 25.16 -11.70 25.35
CA ALA A 139 24.88 -11.04 26.62
C ALA A 139 23.71 -10.05 26.50
N PHE A 140 23.70 -9.25 25.44
CA PHE A 140 22.62 -8.32 25.17
C PHE A 140 21.27 -9.03 24.94
N ARG A 141 21.24 -10.03 24.04
CA ARG A 141 20.00 -10.76 23.71
C ARG A 141 19.45 -11.54 24.90
N THR A 142 20.33 -12.12 25.72
CA THR A 142 19.93 -12.84 26.94
C THR A 142 19.36 -11.89 27.98
N ALA A 143 19.96 -10.70 28.18
CA ALA A 143 19.43 -9.67 29.06
C ALA A 143 18.04 -9.17 28.63
N VAL A 144 17.85 -8.85 27.34
CA VAL A 144 16.55 -8.43 26.80
C VAL A 144 15.49 -9.51 26.99
N ARG A 145 15.85 -10.78 26.73
CA ARG A 145 14.91 -11.89 26.93
C ARG A 145 14.58 -12.10 28.41
N ALA A 146 15.56 -12.00 29.30
CA ALA A 146 15.36 -12.13 30.73
C ALA A 146 14.43 -11.04 31.27
N GLY A 147 14.61 -9.79 30.85
CA GLY A 147 13.73 -8.67 31.21
C GLY A 147 12.30 -8.85 30.69
N ARG A 148 12.12 -9.42 29.49
CA ARG A 148 10.80 -9.74 28.93
C ARG A 148 10.10 -10.87 29.69
N ASP A 149 10.79 -11.99 29.91
CA ASP A 149 10.19 -13.21 30.46
C ASP A 149 9.99 -13.12 31.99
N ARG A 150 10.75 -12.25 32.68
CA ARG A 150 10.65 -12.04 34.13
C ARG A 150 10.65 -10.54 34.46
N ALA A 151 9.45 -9.97 34.62
CA ALA A 151 9.26 -8.57 35.00
C ALA A 151 9.79 -8.23 36.42
N ASN A 152 10.08 -9.24 37.26
CA ASN A 152 10.59 -9.06 38.62
C ASN A 152 12.14 -9.08 38.71
N VAL A 153 12.83 -9.05 37.56
CA VAL A 153 14.28 -8.81 37.53
C VAL A 153 14.50 -7.31 37.80
N THR A 154 15.50 -6.97 38.61
CA THR A 154 15.86 -5.58 38.92
C THR A 154 16.00 -4.77 37.62
N ASP A 155 15.35 -3.59 37.59
CA ASP A 155 15.36 -2.67 36.45
C ASP A 155 14.91 -3.27 35.12
N ALA A 156 13.96 -4.21 35.13
CA ALA A 156 13.36 -4.77 33.90
C ALA A 156 12.60 -3.70 33.08
N ALA A 157 12.02 -2.69 33.75
CA ALA A 157 11.39 -1.55 33.11
C ALA A 157 12.26 -0.31 33.30
N GLN A 158 12.73 0.26 32.18
CA GLN A 158 13.63 1.41 32.18
C GLN A 158 13.03 2.51 31.32
N SER A 159 13.08 3.76 31.80
CA SER A 159 12.73 4.93 31.00
C SER A 159 13.99 5.43 30.31
N VAL A 160 14.02 5.34 28.98
CA VAL A 160 15.17 5.76 28.17
C VAL A 160 14.73 6.82 27.16
N ASN A 161 15.58 7.82 26.96
CA ASN A 161 15.38 8.80 25.92
C ASN A 161 15.61 8.13 24.55
N PHE A 162 14.60 8.17 23.68
CA PHE A 162 14.69 7.62 22.33
C PHE A 162 14.46 8.70 21.28
N HIS A 163 15.10 8.56 20.12
CA HIS A 163 14.79 9.33 18.92
C HIS A 163 14.13 8.39 17.92
N GLY A 164 12.81 8.55 17.75
CA GLY A 164 12.00 7.75 16.84
C GLY A 164 11.55 8.57 15.64
N SER A 165 11.59 7.95 14.46
CA SER A 165 10.94 8.47 13.25
C SER A 165 9.75 7.58 12.91
N GLY A 166 8.55 8.16 12.82
CA GLY A 166 7.34 7.46 12.40
C GLY A 166 6.93 7.88 10.99
N THR A 167 6.41 6.94 10.20
CA THR A 167 5.76 7.27 8.93
C THR A 167 4.29 7.56 9.18
N HIS A 168 3.84 8.73 8.74
CA HIS A 168 2.43 9.13 8.78
C HIS A 168 1.93 9.36 7.35
N ALA A 169 0.72 8.88 7.05
CA ALA A 169 0.08 9.14 5.77
C ALA A 169 -0.35 10.62 5.71
N ILE A 170 0.31 11.41 4.87
CA ILE A 170 -0.08 12.78 4.57
C ILE A 170 -0.97 12.73 3.33
N TYR A 171 -2.24 13.10 3.47
CA TYR A 171 -3.15 13.24 2.34
C TYR A 171 -2.92 14.60 1.69
N VAL A 172 -2.37 14.60 0.48
CA VAL A 172 -2.16 15.81 -0.32
C VAL A 172 -3.31 15.94 -1.31
N THR A 173 -4.10 17.01 -1.21
CA THR A 173 -5.15 17.32 -2.19
C THR A 173 -4.57 18.15 -3.33
N HIS A 174 -4.80 17.70 -4.56
CA HIS A 174 -4.39 18.44 -5.76
C HIS A 174 -5.40 19.55 -6.06
N THR A 175 -5.02 20.79 -5.73
CA THR A 175 -5.86 21.99 -5.90
C THR A 175 -6.33 22.19 -7.34
N GLY A 176 -5.54 21.80 -8.34
CA GLY A 176 -5.91 21.90 -9.76
C GLY A 176 -7.18 21.14 -10.13
N PHE A 177 -7.33 19.90 -9.65
CA PHE A 177 -8.54 19.11 -9.89
C PHE A 177 -9.76 19.68 -9.14
N MET A 178 -9.53 20.25 -7.95
CA MET A 178 -10.61 20.87 -7.17
C MET A 178 -11.17 22.11 -7.88
N VAL A 179 -10.29 22.96 -8.42
CA VAL A 179 -10.68 24.15 -9.20
C VAL A 179 -11.36 23.75 -10.49
N ALA A 180 -10.85 22.74 -11.22
CA ALA A 180 -11.47 22.24 -12.44
C ALA A 180 -12.88 21.69 -12.19
N ALA A 181 -13.07 20.91 -11.13
CA ALA A 181 -14.38 20.40 -10.75
C ALA A 181 -15.35 21.53 -10.40
N ALA A 182 -14.91 22.52 -9.62
CA ALA A 182 -15.72 23.69 -9.27
C ALA A 182 -16.13 24.50 -10.52
N ALA A 183 -15.19 24.71 -11.44
CA ALA A 183 -15.46 25.41 -12.69
C ALA A 183 -16.49 24.66 -13.56
N LEU A 184 -16.38 23.32 -13.64
CA LEU A 184 -17.34 22.47 -14.36
C LEU A 184 -18.75 22.56 -13.74
N SER A 185 -18.85 22.56 -12.41
CA SER A 185 -20.13 22.73 -11.71
C SER A 185 -20.77 24.10 -11.96
N ILE A 186 -19.97 25.17 -12.06
CA ILE A 186 -20.50 26.49 -12.39
C ILE A 186 -20.94 26.54 -13.85
N ALA A 187 -20.15 25.96 -14.76
CA ALA A 187 -20.47 25.93 -16.18
C ALA A 187 -21.80 25.21 -16.48
N SER A 188 -22.11 24.13 -15.76
CA SER A 188 -23.40 23.44 -15.92
C SER A 188 -24.59 24.29 -15.48
N ILE A 189 -24.46 25.06 -14.39
CA ILE A 189 -25.49 26.01 -13.93
C ILE A 189 -25.72 27.08 -15.00
N VAL A 190 -24.65 27.63 -15.58
CA VAL A 190 -24.75 28.64 -16.65
C VAL A 190 -25.42 28.06 -17.90
N ALA A 191 -25.07 26.84 -18.30
CA ALA A 191 -25.69 26.18 -19.45
C ALA A 191 -27.21 25.98 -19.27
N ILE A 192 -27.64 25.60 -18.06
CA ILE A 192 -29.07 25.49 -17.72
C ILE A 192 -29.74 26.86 -17.77
N ALA A 193 -29.12 27.90 -17.21
CA ALA A 193 -29.68 29.25 -17.22
C ALA A 193 -29.90 29.79 -18.66
N VAL A 194 -28.98 29.49 -19.59
CA VAL A 194 -29.12 29.86 -21.00
C VAL A 194 -30.33 29.17 -21.65
N LEU A 195 -30.63 27.91 -21.31
CA LEU A 195 -31.83 27.23 -21.83
C LEU A 195 -33.14 27.87 -21.37
N PHE A 196 -33.14 28.49 -20.19
CA PHE A 196 -34.29 29.23 -19.67
C PHE A 196 -34.34 30.69 -20.16
N TYR A 197 -33.33 31.14 -20.91
CA TYR A 197 -33.28 32.50 -21.44
C TYR A 197 -34.39 32.74 -22.46
N GLY A 198 -35.29 33.69 -22.17
CA GLY A 198 -36.43 34.05 -23.04
C GLY A 198 -37.78 33.49 -22.61
N TRP A 199 -37.82 32.58 -21.62
CA TRP A 199 -39.10 32.07 -21.09
C TRP A 199 -39.93 33.16 -20.39
N TRP A 200 -39.29 34.25 -19.95
CA TRP A 200 -39.93 35.42 -19.34
C TRP A 200 -40.60 36.37 -20.35
N GLU A 201 -40.35 36.25 -21.65
CA GLU A 201 -41.06 37.04 -22.67
C GLU A 201 -42.46 36.48 -22.97
N LEU A 202 -42.77 35.26 -22.48
CA LEU A 202 -44.10 34.70 -22.59
C LEU A 202 -45.01 35.45 -21.59
N GLY A 203 -45.79 36.40 -22.10
CA GLY A 203 -46.80 37.16 -21.34
C GLY A 203 -48.00 36.33 -20.85
N ARG A 204 -47.84 35.01 -20.67
CA ARG A 204 -48.86 34.08 -20.14
C ARG A 204 -48.21 33.06 -19.20
N SER A 205 -48.95 32.63 -18.19
CA SER A 205 -48.56 31.47 -17.37
C SER A 205 -48.62 30.20 -18.21
N VAL A 206 -47.46 29.62 -18.51
CA VAL A 206 -47.37 28.31 -19.15
C VAL A 206 -47.18 27.26 -18.08
N TYR A 207 -48.05 26.27 -18.06
CA TYR A 207 -47.88 25.11 -17.19
C TYR A 207 -47.40 23.93 -18.03
N TYR A 208 -46.75 22.95 -17.41
CA TYR A 208 -46.34 21.71 -18.08
C TYR A 208 -47.51 20.72 -18.20
N THR A 209 -48.73 21.23 -18.36
CA THR A 209 -49.90 20.37 -18.56
C THR A 209 -49.87 19.79 -19.97
N PRO A 210 -50.34 18.55 -20.19
CA PRO A 210 -50.44 17.96 -21.52
C PRO A 210 -51.20 18.84 -22.52
N LEU A 211 -52.13 19.66 -22.03
CA LEU A 211 -52.94 20.57 -22.84
C LEU A 211 -52.16 21.82 -23.29
N ASP A 212 -51.33 22.38 -22.42
CA ASP A 212 -50.42 23.47 -22.78
C ASP A 212 -49.34 23.00 -23.77
N ILE A 213 -48.83 21.77 -23.59
CA ILE A 213 -47.91 21.12 -24.53
C ILE A 213 -48.62 20.92 -25.88
N ALA A 214 -49.84 20.39 -25.89
CA ALA A 214 -50.61 20.22 -27.13
C ALA A 214 -50.85 21.55 -27.85
N LYS A 215 -51.12 22.64 -27.12
CA LYS A 215 -51.24 23.99 -27.69
C LYS A 215 -49.91 24.52 -28.23
N ALA A 216 -48.79 24.25 -27.55
CA ALA A 216 -47.46 24.62 -28.03
C ALA A 216 -47.09 23.91 -29.35
N PHE A 217 -47.62 22.70 -29.58
CA PHE A 217 -47.51 21.96 -30.84
C PHE A 217 -48.61 22.28 -31.85
N ASP A 218 -49.36 23.37 -31.65
CA ASP A 218 -50.43 23.82 -32.55
C ASP A 218 -51.50 22.74 -32.82
N ALA A 219 -51.93 22.04 -31.76
CA ALA A 219 -52.95 21.01 -31.88
C ALA A 219 -54.25 21.56 -32.53
N PRO A 220 -54.79 20.92 -33.59
CA PRO A 220 -55.96 21.41 -34.32
C PRO A 220 -57.21 21.64 -33.45
N LEU A 221 -57.35 20.89 -32.37
CA LEU A 221 -58.45 21.01 -31.41
C LEU A 221 -58.39 22.31 -30.58
N LEU A 222 -57.19 22.88 -30.45
CA LEU A 222 -56.93 24.09 -29.67
C LEU A 222 -56.67 25.31 -30.57
N ALA A 223 -56.55 25.12 -31.89
CA ALA A 223 -56.41 26.20 -32.87
C ALA A 223 -57.51 27.28 -32.81
N PRO A 224 -58.79 26.96 -32.46
CA PRO A 224 -59.81 28.00 -32.27
C PRO A 224 -59.56 28.88 -31.03
N LEU A 225 -58.74 28.41 -30.08
CA LEU A 225 -58.35 29.17 -28.89
C LEU A 225 -57.11 30.00 -29.24
N GLY A 226 -57.21 31.33 -29.14
CA GLY A 226 -56.11 32.23 -29.50
C GLY A 226 -54.76 31.84 -28.88
N SER A 227 -53.66 32.06 -29.61
CA SER A 227 -52.30 31.59 -29.27
C SER A 227 -51.83 32.01 -27.87
N ASN A 228 -52.24 33.19 -27.40
CA ASN A 228 -51.82 33.76 -26.11
C ASN A 228 -52.76 33.46 -24.93
N LEU A 229 -53.83 32.68 -25.13
CA LEU A 229 -54.79 32.38 -24.07
C LEU A 229 -54.22 31.41 -23.01
N ASP A 230 -54.50 31.66 -21.73
CA ASP A 230 -54.19 30.75 -20.61
C ASP A 230 -55.24 29.64 -20.51
N LEU A 231 -54.79 28.38 -20.60
CA LEU A 231 -55.65 27.20 -20.59
C LEU A 231 -55.96 26.69 -19.17
N SER A 232 -55.21 27.13 -18.15
CA SER A 232 -55.44 26.71 -16.76
C SER A 232 -56.73 27.29 -16.18
N ARG A 233 -57.24 28.36 -16.79
CA ARG A 233 -58.53 28.94 -16.42
C ARG A 233 -59.67 28.12 -17.04
N THR A 234 -60.36 27.33 -16.22
CA THR A 234 -61.49 26.45 -16.62
C THR A 234 -62.56 27.12 -17.48
N GLY A 235 -62.76 28.43 -17.36
CA GLY A 235 -63.67 29.21 -18.21
C GLY A 235 -63.28 29.24 -19.69
N ASN A 236 -61.99 29.15 -20.00
CA ASN A 236 -61.44 29.28 -21.34
C ASN A 236 -61.50 27.98 -22.15
N LEU A 237 -61.73 26.85 -21.48
CA LEU A 237 -61.83 25.52 -22.11
C LEU A 237 -63.26 25.16 -22.52
N LYS A 238 -64.26 25.93 -22.08
CA LYS A 238 -65.69 25.66 -22.36
C LYS A 238 -66.00 25.45 -23.85
N PRO A 239 -65.41 26.20 -24.81
CA PRO A 239 -65.70 26.01 -26.24
C PRO A 239 -65.20 24.66 -26.77
N VAL A 240 -64.05 24.18 -26.29
CA VAL A 240 -63.41 22.94 -26.77
C VAL A 240 -63.83 21.73 -25.93
N ALA A 241 -64.23 21.92 -24.68
CA ALA A 241 -64.71 20.84 -23.80
C ALA A 241 -66.00 20.17 -24.31
N ALA A 242 -66.78 20.85 -25.16
CA ALA A 242 -67.96 20.29 -25.80
C ALA A 242 -67.61 19.30 -26.92
N GLU A 243 -66.38 19.32 -27.40
CA GLU A 243 -65.96 18.61 -28.58
C GLU A 243 -65.39 17.23 -28.23
N LYS A 244 -66.06 16.17 -28.69
CA LYS A 244 -65.69 14.79 -28.36
C LYS A 244 -64.59 14.30 -29.28
N VAL A 245 -63.45 13.93 -28.70
CA VAL A 245 -62.31 13.34 -29.41
C VAL A 245 -62.37 11.82 -29.28
N ARG A 246 -62.08 11.09 -30.36
CA ARG A 246 -61.94 9.62 -30.34
C ARG A 246 -60.68 9.18 -31.08
N TYR A 247 -60.12 8.06 -30.64
CA TYR A 247 -59.05 7.37 -31.35
C TYR A 247 -59.63 6.39 -32.36
N GLY A 248 -59.12 6.40 -33.58
CA GLY A 248 -59.57 5.46 -34.61
C GLY A 248 -58.98 5.71 -35.98
N GLU A 249 -59.62 5.17 -36.99
CA GLU A 249 -59.15 5.14 -38.37
C GLU A 249 -59.62 6.37 -39.14
N GLN A 250 -58.67 7.07 -39.77
CA GLN A 250 -58.93 8.08 -40.80
C GLN A 250 -58.34 7.60 -42.13
N VAL A 251 -59.13 7.70 -43.19
CA VAL A 251 -58.67 7.48 -44.56
C VAL A 251 -58.08 8.80 -45.03
N ILE A 252 -56.78 8.84 -45.27
CA ILE A 252 -56.16 10.00 -45.91
C ILE A 252 -56.32 9.81 -47.41
N ASP A 253 -57.20 10.61 -48.01
CA ASP A 253 -57.12 10.85 -49.45
C ASP A 253 -56.07 11.94 -49.65
N HIS A 254 -54.96 11.62 -50.33
CA HIS A 254 -54.01 12.63 -50.80
C HIS A 254 -54.67 13.44 -51.92
N ALA A 255 -55.57 14.34 -51.56
CA ALA A 255 -56.04 15.41 -52.41
C ALA A 255 -55.90 16.72 -51.63
N SER A 256 -54.71 17.30 -51.72
CA SER A 256 -54.65 18.75 -51.94
C SER A 256 -55.67 19.08 -53.03
N LYS A 257 -56.48 20.11 -52.80
CA LYS A 257 -57.35 20.76 -53.79
C LYS A 257 -56.70 20.78 -55.19
N THR A 258 -56.97 19.78 -56.01
CA THR A 258 -56.77 19.80 -57.46
C THR A 258 -57.69 18.75 -58.03
N GLN A 259 -58.79 19.25 -58.59
CA GLN A 259 -59.79 18.54 -59.37
C GLN A 259 -59.14 17.88 -60.58
N TYR A 260 -59.07 16.54 -60.59
CA TYR A 260 -58.92 15.77 -61.82
C TYR A 260 -59.94 14.63 -61.82
N VAL A 261 -60.74 14.60 -62.89
CA VAL A 261 -61.77 13.63 -63.20
C VAL A 261 -61.12 12.51 -64.02
N GLY A 262 -61.27 11.26 -63.56
CA GLY A 262 -60.97 10.06 -64.35
C GLY A 262 -59.88 9.19 -63.74
N GLY A 263 -60.27 8.08 -63.12
CA GLY A 263 -59.33 7.03 -62.68
C GLY A 263 -59.93 6.14 -61.60
N ASN A 264 -59.77 4.83 -61.77
CA ASN A 264 -60.36 3.79 -60.92
C ASN A 264 -59.82 3.82 -59.48
N ARG A 265 -60.67 3.42 -58.53
CA ARG A 265 -60.48 3.47 -57.08
C ARG A 265 -59.16 2.82 -56.62
N GLU A 266 -58.21 3.64 -56.15
CA GLU A 266 -57.07 3.19 -55.36
C GLU A 266 -57.22 3.58 -53.90
N HIS A 267 -56.85 2.64 -53.02
CA HIS A 267 -57.05 2.67 -51.58
C HIS A 267 -56.32 3.84 -50.91
N GLY A 268 -57.08 4.82 -50.39
CA GLY A 268 -56.57 5.82 -49.46
C GLY A 268 -55.87 5.14 -48.27
N ARG A 269 -54.68 5.62 -47.92
CA ARG A 269 -53.89 5.07 -46.81
C ARG A 269 -54.64 5.30 -45.50
N ARG A 270 -54.86 4.20 -44.77
CA ARG A 270 -55.57 4.19 -43.48
C ARG A 270 -54.54 4.30 -42.37
N ARG A 271 -54.64 5.37 -41.59
CA ARG A 271 -53.82 5.55 -40.39
C ARG A 271 -54.70 5.66 -39.15
N LEU A 272 -54.14 5.25 -38.03
CA LEU A 272 -54.75 5.52 -36.74
C LEU A 272 -54.39 6.94 -36.33
N VAL A 273 -55.41 7.73 -36.04
CA VAL A 273 -55.28 9.11 -35.57
C VAL A 273 -56.23 9.35 -34.41
N MET A 274 -55.87 10.34 -33.59
CA MET A 274 -56.76 10.92 -32.60
C MET A 274 -57.33 12.22 -33.17
N GLY A 275 -58.63 12.45 -33.00
CA GLY A 275 -59.32 13.61 -33.58
C GLY A 275 -60.82 13.52 -33.36
N LEU A 276 -61.57 14.32 -34.10
CA LEU A 276 -62.98 14.53 -33.83
C LEU A 276 -63.81 13.26 -33.98
N SER A 277 -64.77 13.10 -33.07
CA SER A 277 -65.75 12.00 -33.13
C SER A 277 -66.74 12.14 -34.29
N SER A 278 -66.70 13.19 -35.10
CA SER A 278 -67.37 13.20 -36.41
C SER A 278 -66.54 12.48 -37.47
N ASP A 279 -65.22 12.66 -37.45
CA ASP A 279 -64.37 12.42 -38.62
C ASP A 279 -63.66 11.07 -38.61
N ILE A 280 -63.53 10.44 -37.44
CA ILE A 280 -62.71 9.24 -37.25
C ILE A 280 -63.57 8.00 -37.16
N LYS A 281 -63.31 6.88 -37.84
CA LYS A 281 -64.12 5.65 -37.66
C LYS A 281 -63.49 4.72 -36.61
N ARG A 282 -64.28 3.85 -35.99
CA ARG A 282 -63.73 2.85 -35.05
C ARG A 282 -62.79 1.90 -35.81
N PRO A 283 -61.62 1.55 -35.23
CA PRO A 283 -60.67 0.65 -35.88
C PRO A 283 -61.26 -0.76 -36.00
N ARG A 284 -60.90 -1.47 -37.06
CA ARG A 284 -61.36 -2.83 -37.33
C ARG A 284 -60.33 -3.83 -36.81
N ALA A 285 -60.81 -4.83 -36.07
CA ALA A 285 -59.95 -5.92 -35.58
C ALA A 285 -59.31 -6.66 -36.77
N GLY A 286 -57.99 -6.91 -36.68
CA GLY A 286 -57.24 -7.66 -37.68
C GLY A 286 -56.69 -6.84 -38.86
N GLN A 287 -56.87 -5.51 -38.90
CA GLN A 287 -56.24 -4.66 -39.91
C GLN A 287 -54.94 -4.04 -39.41
N VAL A 288 -53.91 -4.03 -40.26
CA VAL A 288 -52.64 -3.34 -40.01
C VAL A 288 -52.75 -1.93 -40.55
N TYR A 289 -52.49 -0.95 -39.69
CA TYR A 289 -52.48 0.47 -40.03
C TYR A 289 -51.02 0.93 -40.17
N GLY A 290 -50.67 1.46 -41.34
CA GLY A 290 -49.31 1.92 -41.65
C GLY A 290 -49.07 3.36 -41.21
N ASN A 291 -47.83 3.68 -40.85
CA ASN A 291 -47.34 5.05 -40.72
C ASN A 291 -47.20 5.73 -42.08
#